data_AF-A0AAV2WSG8-F1
#
_entry.id   AF-A0AAV2WSG8-F1
#
_cell.length_a   1.000
_cell.length_b   1.000
_cell.length_c   1.000
_cell.angle_alpha   90.00
_cell.angle_beta   90.00
_cell.angle_gamma   90.00
#
_symmetry.space_group_name_H-M   'P 1'
#
loop_
_entity.id
_entity.type
_entity.pdbx_description
1 polymer ?
#
loop_
_entity_poly.entity_id
_entity_poly.type
_entity_poly.pdbx_seq_one_letter_code
_entity_poly.pdbx_strand_id
1 'polypeptide(L)'
;MPTTEIVLLVVVAVLGAALITFLVLFLVTRRRLGRTRAQLAELLAEQEGRRRRRRRGVAPMAIKTVFQTADMIITKGLGATVRNSIEDLAGWARVERPDLARLTADGRVVIVFSDIEGSTEANAAMGDRAWVRLLGKHNKLVESRVEKHGGHVVKNQGDGFMIAFADPENAVRCAAEIQEALADASRWESIRVRIGVHMGTSVRRGDDLFGLDVAMAARVAGQAEGGEILVSEPVAAAVGDLDDIALGSPRETELKGLRGTHSLYPLLPLAELPASQL
;
A
#
# COMPACT_ATOMS: atom_id res chain seq x y z
N MET A 1 -30.60 20.86 -75.60
CA MET A 1 -29.38 20.49 -74.85
C MET A 1 -29.63 19.12 -74.23
N PRO A 2 -28.72 18.14 -74.43
CA PRO A 2 -28.98 16.75 -74.08
C PRO A 2 -28.99 16.55 -72.57
N THR A 3 -29.98 15.82 -72.06
CA THR A 3 -30.24 15.54 -70.64
C THR A 3 -29.04 14.96 -69.89
N THR A 4 -28.10 14.34 -70.60
CA THR A 4 -26.85 13.78 -70.07
C THR A 4 -25.88 14.85 -69.54
N GLU A 5 -25.83 16.04 -70.15
CA GLU A 5 -24.96 17.13 -69.70
C GLU A 5 -25.43 17.72 -68.36
N ILE A 6 -26.74 17.81 -68.17
CA ILE A 6 -27.34 18.33 -66.93
C ILE A 6 -27.07 17.36 -65.77
N VAL A 7 -27.24 16.04 -66.00
CA VAL A 7 -26.96 15.02 -64.98
C VAL A 7 -25.49 15.03 -64.59
N LEU A 8 -24.57 15.14 -65.56
CA LEU A 8 -23.14 15.20 -65.28
C LEU A 8 -22.78 16.44 -64.44
N LEU A 9 -23.35 17.61 -64.75
CA LEU A 9 -23.13 18.84 -63.99
C LEU A 9 -23.63 18.72 -62.53
N VAL A 10 -24.80 18.10 -62.33
CA VAL A 10 -25.35 17.88 -60.97
C VAL A 10 -24.47 16.91 -60.18
N VAL A 11 -24.02 15.81 -60.78
CA VAL A 11 -23.13 14.85 -60.11
C VAL A 11 -21.79 15.49 -59.73
N VAL A 12 -21.19 16.28 -60.62
CA VAL A 12 -19.95 17.01 -60.35
C VAL A 12 -20.15 18.03 -59.21
N ALA A 13 -21.28 18.74 -59.19
CA ALA A 13 -21.59 19.69 -58.12
C ALA A 13 -21.75 19.00 -56.75
N VAL A 14 -22.43 17.85 -56.69
CA VAL A 14 -22.63 17.08 -55.46
C VAL A 14 -21.30 16.51 -54.93
N LEU A 15 -20.47 15.96 -55.82
CA LEU A 15 -19.14 15.45 -55.46
C LEU A 15 -18.22 16.57 -54.97
N GLY A 16 -18.28 17.75 -55.61
CA GLY A 16 -17.55 18.94 -55.18
C GLY A 16 -17.95 19.41 -53.79
N ALA A 17 -19.26 19.46 -53.50
CA ALA A 17 -19.77 19.84 -52.19
C ALA A 17 -19.33 18.84 -51.10
N ALA A 18 -19.43 17.53 -51.37
CA ALA A 18 -19.00 16.48 -50.44
C ALA A 18 -17.50 16.55 -50.12
N LEU A 19 -16.66 16.83 -51.13
CA LEU A 19 -15.21 16.99 -50.96
C LEU A 19 -14.88 18.18 -50.06
N ILE A 20 -15.58 19.31 -50.24
CA ILE A 20 -15.40 20.52 -49.40
C ILE A 20 -15.81 20.22 -47.96
N THR A 21 -16.94 19.55 -47.73
CA THR A 21 -17.38 19.18 -46.37
C THR A 21 -16.37 18.25 -45.69
N PHE A 22 -15.85 17.26 -46.41
CA PHE A 22 -14.84 16.33 -45.89
C PHE A 22 -13.52 17.06 -45.58
N LEU A 23 -13.08 17.97 -46.45
CA LEU A 23 -11.87 18.78 -46.25
C LEU A 23 -12.00 19.67 -44.99
N VAL A 24 -13.17 20.30 -44.81
CA VAL A 24 -13.45 21.13 -43.63
C VAL A 24 -13.47 20.28 -42.36
N LEU A 25 -14.13 19.12 -42.38
CA LEU A 25 -14.16 18.20 -41.24
C LEU A 25 -12.75 17.68 -40.89
N PHE A 26 -11.96 17.34 -41.90
CA PHE A 26 -10.56 16.91 -41.75
C PHE A 26 -9.68 18.02 -41.17
N LEU A 27 -9.86 19.27 -41.62
CA LEU A 27 -9.13 20.43 -41.07
C LEU A 27 -9.52 20.73 -39.62
N VAL A 28 -10.81 20.64 -39.27
CA VAL A 28 -11.30 20.87 -37.91
C VAL A 28 -10.81 19.78 -36.97
N THR A 29 -10.84 18.52 -37.39
CA THR A 29 -10.34 17.39 -36.59
C THR A 29 -8.83 17.47 -36.40
N ARG A 30 -8.04 17.79 -37.44
CA ARG A 30 -6.60 18.05 -37.29
C ARG A 30 -6.30 19.21 -36.34
N ARG A 31 -7.05 20.31 -36.44
CA ARG A 31 -6.88 21.47 -35.54
C ARG A 31 -7.26 21.15 -34.10
N ARG A 32 -8.33 20.39 -33.86
CA ARG A 32 -8.71 19.91 -32.51
C ARG A 32 -7.62 19.02 -31.92
N LEU A 33 -7.08 18.08 -32.70
CA LEU A 33 -6.03 17.16 -32.24
C LEU A 33 -4.71 17.89 -31.92
N GLY A 34 -4.39 18.95 -32.68
CA GLY A 34 -3.24 19.81 -32.40
C GLY A 34 -3.36 20.56 -31.07
N ARG A 35 -4.57 21.07 -30.75
CA ARG A 35 -4.82 21.77 -29.47
C ARG A 35 -4.72 20.82 -28.27
N THR A 36 -5.26 19.61 -28.38
CA THR A 36 -5.17 18.61 -27.29
C THR A 36 -3.74 18.14 -27.06
N ARG A 37 -2.95 17.97 -28.12
CA ARG A 37 -1.52 17.61 -28.01
C ARG A 37 -0.68 18.74 -27.41
N ALA A 38 -0.97 20.00 -27.75
CA ALA A 38 -0.30 21.15 -27.16
C ALA A 38 -0.58 21.26 -25.65
N GLN A 39 -1.82 21.04 -25.22
CA GLN A 39 -2.19 21.03 -23.79
C GLN A 39 -1.49 19.91 -23.02
N LEU A 40 -1.37 18.71 -23.61
CA LEU A 40 -0.62 17.60 -23.00
C LEU A 40 0.87 17.91 -22.89
N ALA A 41 1.47 18.51 -23.92
CA ALA A 41 2.88 18.92 -23.89
C ALA A 41 3.13 20.02 -22.86
N GLU A 42 2.20 20.96 -22.70
CA GLU A 42 2.27 22.04 -21.72
C GLU A 42 2.17 21.50 -20.29
N LEU A 43 1.21 20.60 -20.02
CA LEU A 43 1.06 19.96 -18.70
C LEU A 43 2.27 19.11 -18.31
N LEU A 44 2.86 18.39 -19.27
CA LEU A 44 4.06 17.58 -19.05
C LEU A 44 5.30 18.48 -18.83
N ALA A 45 5.44 19.58 -19.58
CA ALA A 45 6.52 20.54 -19.39
C ALA A 45 6.42 21.27 -18.04
N GLU A 46 5.21 21.57 -17.58
CA GLU A 46 4.96 22.20 -16.28
C GLU A 46 5.30 21.24 -15.12
N GLN A 47 4.97 19.96 -15.26
CA GLN A 47 5.36 18.89 -14.33
C GLN A 47 6.88 18.72 -14.25
N GLU A 48 7.57 18.71 -15.40
CA GLU A 48 9.04 18.61 -15.46
C GLU A 48 9.73 19.85 -14.90
N GLY A 49 9.17 21.05 -15.12
CA GLY A 49 9.64 22.30 -14.54
C GLY A 49 9.54 22.32 -13.01
N ARG A 50 8.42 21.82 -12.45
CA ARG A 50 8.25 21.65 -10.99
C ARG A 50 9.23 20.61 -10.42
N ARG A 51 9.48 19.50 -11.13
CA ARG A 51 10.49 18.49 -10.75
C ARG A 51 11.92 19.04 -10.78
N ARG A 52 12.28 19.84 -11.78
CA ARG A 52 13.61 20.48 -11.88
C ARG A 52 13.83 21.55 -10.81
N ARG A 53 12.80 22.33 -10.43
CA ARG A 53 12.87 23.26 -9.29
C ARG A 53 13.04 22.54 -7.94
N ARG A 54 12.39 21.38 -7.75
CA ARG A 54 12.53 20.53 -6.54
C ARG A 54 13.92 19.89 -6.39
N ARG A 55 14.71 19.75 -7.46
CA ARG A 55 16.06 19.18 -7.40
C ARG A 55 17.15 20.13 -6.91
N ARG A 56 16.87 21.42 -6.73
CA ARG A 56 17.89 22.44 -6.42
C ARG A 56 17.77 23.12 -5.06
N GLY A 57 16.91 22.61 -4.17
CA GLY A 57 16.82 23.12 -2.81
C GLY A 57 16.20 22.10 -1.87
N VAL A 58 17.06 21.54 -1.00
CA VAL A 58 16.80 20.96 0.33
C VAL A 58 15.78 19.82 0.44
N ALA A 59 16.21 18.75 1.14
CA ALA A 59 15.56 17.46 1.39
C ALA A 59 14.04 17.49 1.65
N PRO A 60 13.25 16.49 1.19
CA PRO A 60 11.85 16.37 1.56
C PRO A 60 11.68 15.45 2.77
N MET A 61 12.11 15.91 3.94
CA MET A 61 11.35 15.63 5.17
C MET A 61 10.30 16.74 5.30
N ALA A 62 9.12 16.42 5.85
CA ALA A 62 8.07 17.36 6.26
C ALA A 62 6.95 17.79 5.28
N ILE A 63 6.62 17.02 4.23
CA ILE A 63 5.31 17.20 3.55
C ILE A 63 4.61 15.84 3.33
N LYS A 64 4.12 15.25 4.42
CA LYS A 64 3.12 14.15 4.36
C LYS A 64 1.88 14.43 5.22
N THR A 65 1.89 15.48 6.04
CA THR A 65 0.85 15.79 7.03
C THR A 65 -0.46 16.34 6.44
N VAL A 66 -0.48 16.82 5.18
CA VAL A 66 -1.67 17.47 4.60
C VAL A 66 -2.46 16.57 3.63
N PHE A 67 -1.90 15.45 3.19
CA PHE A 67 -2.65 14.48 2.35
C PHE A 67 -3.40 13.42 3.17
N GLN A 68 -3.12 13.28 4.46
CA GLN A 68 -3.74 12.25 5.32
C GLN A 68 -5.24 12.47 5.56
N THR A 69 -5.77 13.69 5.37
CA THR A 69 -7.19 14.00 5.62
C THR A 69 -8.07 13.92 4.35
N ALA A 70 -7.49 13.97 3.15
CA ALA A 70 -8.25 14.10 1.91
C ALA A 70 -8.78 12.76 1.37
N ASP A 71 -8.14 11.63 1.69
CA ASP A 71 -8.56 10.32 1.19
C ASP A 71 -9.81 9.77 1.92
N MET A 72 -10.13 10.30 3.12
CA MET A 72 -11.35 9.95 3.84
C MET A 72 -12.63 10.51 3.20
N ILE A 73 -12.54 11.51 2.31
CA ILE A 73 -13.71 12.32 1.93
C ILE A 73 -14.20 12.08 0.48
N ILE A 74 -13.38 11.54 -0.43
CA ILE A 74 -13.71 11.66 -1.87
C ILE A 74 -14.35 10.42 -2.52
N THR A 75 -14.57 9.28 -1.85
CA THR A 75 -15.23 8.17 -2.60
C THR A 75 -16.12 7.18 -1.86
N LYS A 76 -16.22 7.15 -0.53
CA LYS A 76 -17.16 6.25 0.15
C LYS A 76 -17.79 6.92 1.36
N GLY A 77 -19.13 7.02 1.34
CA GLY A 77 -19.91 7.58 2.44
C GLY A 77 -19.66 6.84 3.76
N LEU A 78 -19.82 7.57 4.87
CA LEU A 78 -19.56 7.23 6.27
C LEU A 78 -20.39 6.07 6.86
N GLY A 79 -20.72 5.03 6.08
CA GLY A 79 -21.58 3.94 6.56
C GLY A 79 -21.41 2.60 5.85
N ALA A 80 -20.37 2.40 5.05
CA ALA A 80 -20.21 1.16 4.29
C ALA A 80 -18.80 0.55 4.42
N THR A 81 -18.71 -0.46 5.28
CA THR A 81 -17.81 -1.61 5.16
C THR A 81 -16.31 -1.35 5.43
N VAL A 82 -15.93 -1.27 6.71
CA VAL A 82 -14.55 -1.52 7.16
C VAL A 82 -14.43 -3.03 7.45
N ARG A 83 -14.34 -3.84 6.40
CA ARG A 83 -13.88 -5.23 6.55
C ARG A 83 -12.49 -5.30 5.91
N ASN A 84 -11.49 -5.41 6.79
CA ASN A 84 -10.10 -5.79 6.53
C ASN A 84 -9.19 -4.76 5.83
N SER A 85 -8.72 -3.76 6.58
CA SER A 85 -7.67 -2.82 6.16
C SER A 85 -6.44 -3.54 5.57
N ILE A 86 -6.05 -4.69 6.13
CA ILE A 86 -4.97 -5.54 5.60
C ILE A 86 -5.30 -6.10 4.19
N GLU A 87 -6.52 -6.56 3.95
CA GLU A 87 -6.89 -7.12 2.64
C GLU A 87 -6.96 -6.03 1.56
N ASP A 88 -7.44 -4.84 1.91
CA ASP A 88 -7.45 -3.69 1.02
C ASP A 88 -6.02 -3.26 0.64
N LEU A 89 -5.09 -3.24 1.62
CA LEU A 89 -3.68 -2.94 1.38
C LEU A 89 -3.01 -4.02 0.51
N ALA A 90 -3.27 -5.30 0.76
CA ALA A 90 -2.74 -6.40 -0.05
C ALA A 90 -3.28 -6.36 -1.50
N GLY A 91 -4.58 -6.06 -1.66
CA GLY A 91 -5.21 -5.87 -2.97
C GLY A 91 -4.60 -4.70 -3.74
N TRP A 92 -4.36 -3.58 -3.07
CA TRP A 92 -3.67 -2.43 -3.65
C TRP A 92 -2.23 -2.78 -4.06
N ALA A 93 -1.46 -3.44 -3.20
CA ALA A 93 -0.06 -3.77 -3.47
C ALA A 93 0.10 -4.70 -4.69
N ARG A 94 -0.87 -5.61 -4.90
CA ARG A 94 -0.93 -6.47 -6.09
C ARG A 94 -1.07 -5.66 -7.39
N VAL A 95 -1.80 -4.55 -7.34
CA VAL A 95 -2.08 -3.70 -8.51
C VAL A 95 -0.97 -2.67 -8.72
N GLU A 96 -0.61 -1.93 -7.68
CA GLU A 96 0.32 -0.80 -7.77
C GLU A 96 1.78 -1.26 -7.87
N ARG A 97 2.11 -2.42 -7.28
CA ARG A 97 3.46 -3.01 -7.28
C ARG A 97 4.54 -2.00 -6.85
N PRO A 98 4.52 -1.55 -5.57
CA PRO A 98 5.49 -0.59 -5.08
C PRO A 98 6.93 -1.10 -5.26
N ASP A 99 7.83 -0.20 -5.66
CA ASP A 99 9.25 -0.51 -5.91
C ASP A 99 10.01 -0.72 -4.58
N LEU A 100 9.80 -1.90 -3.97
CA LEU A 100 10.49 -2.32 -2.74
C LEU A 100 11.88 -2.87 -3.00
N ALA A 101 12.23 -3.17 -4.26
CA ALA A 101 13.54 -3.68 -4.65
C ALA A 101 14.68 -2.69 -4.38
N ARG A 102 14.38 -1.41 -4.09
CA ARG A 102 15.38 -0.42 -3.66
C ARG A 102 15.73 -0.52 -2.19
N LEU A 103 14.93 -1.22 -1.39
CA LEU A 103 15.16 -1.36 0.04
C LEU A 103 16.30 -2.33 0.33
N THR A 104 16.60 -3.26 -0.60
CA THR A 104 17.64 -4.28 -0.38
C THR A 104 18.55 -4.48 -1.58
N ALA A 105 19.82 -4.75 -1.30
CA ALA A 105 20.83 -5.01 -2.33
C ALA A 105 20.79 -6.45 -2.85
N ASP A 106 20.27 -7.38 -2.04
CA ASP A 106 20.21 -8.82 -2.32
C ASP A 106 18.86 -9.27 -2.90
N GLY A 107 17.88 -8.36 -2.99
CA GLY A 107 16.55 -8.64 -3.52
C GLY A 107 15.62 -9.37 -2.55
N ARG A 108 15.97 -9.51 -1.26
CA ARG A 108 15.02 -9.98 -0.23
C ARG A 108 14.21 -8.81 0.31
N VAL A 109 12.99 -9.02 0.76
CA VAL A 109 12.22 -7.98 1.44
C VAL A 109 11.42 -8.59 2.56
N VAL A 110 11.35 -7.87 3.68
CA VAL A 110 10.52 -8.25 4.81
C VAL A 110 9.30 -7.34 4.79
N ILE A 111 8.11 -7.94 4.79
CA ILE A 111 6.84 -7.26 4.70
C ILE A 111 6.12 -7.48 6.04
N VAL A 112 5.70 -6.37 6.64
CA VAL A 112 4.92 -6.36 7.87
C VAL A 112 3.54 -5.79 7.56
N PHE A 113 2.52 -6.51 7.99
CA PHE A 113 1.14 -5.99 8.03
C PHE A 113 0.70 -5.84 9.47
N SER A 114 -0.02 -4.76 9.77
CA SER A 114 -0.69 -4.57 11.04
C SER A 114 -2.04 -3.89 10.85
N ASP A 115 -3.00 -4.14 11.72
CA ASP A 115 -4.26 -3.39 11.86
C ASP A 115 -4.82 -3.54 13.28
N ILE A 116 -5.83 -2.73 13.63
CA ILE A 116 -6.47 -2.80 14.94
C ILE A 116 -7.57 -3.87 14.90
N GLU A 117 -7.50 -4.80 15.83
CA GLU A 117 -8.54 -5.80 16.01
C GLU A 117 -9.87 -5.15 16.43
N GLY A 118 -10.97 -5.53 15.77
CA GLY A 118 -12.30 -5.00 16.09
C GLY A 118 -12.44 -3.49 15.87
N SER A 119 -11.67 -2.91 14.93
CA SER A 119 -11.60 -1.47 14.71
C SER A 119 -12.95 -0.84 14.32
N THR A 120 -13.84 -1.59 13.68
CA THR A 120 -15.19 -1.12 13.34
C THR A 120 -16.06 -0.99 14.58
N GLU A 121 -16.05 -2.02 15.43
CA GLU A 121 -16.78 -2.05 16.69
C GLU A 121 -16.25 -0.99 17.66
N ALA A 122 -14.93 -0.84 17.74
CA ALA A 122 -14.27 0.19 18.54
C ALA A 122 -14.64 1.60 18.07
N ASN A 123 -14.66 1.85 16.75
CA ASN A 123 -15.11 3.13 16.22
C ASN A 123 -16.57 3.41 16.57
N ALA A 124 -17.46 2.42 16.37
CA ALA A 124 -18.88 2.57 16.67
C ALA A 124 -19.14 2.88 18.15
N ALA A 125 -18.38 2.26 19.07
CA ALA A 125 -18.50 2.48 20.51
C ALA A 125 -17.94 3.85 20.96
N MET A 126 -16.82 4.30 20.38
CA MET A 126 -16.13 5.53 20.79
C MET A 126 -16.66 6.79 20.09
N GLY A 127 -17.23 6.62 18.90
CA GLY A 127 -17.67 7.68 18.01
C GLY A 127 -16.54 8.30 17.18
N ASP A 128 -16.88 8.71 15.95
CA ASP A 128 -15.93 9.11 14.90
C ASP A 128 -14.87 10.12 15.36
N ARG A 129 -15.26 11.15 16.12
CA ARG A 129 -14.34 12.23 16.50
C ARG A 129 -13.25 11.74 17.47
N ALA A 130 -13.59 10.80 18.35
CA ALA A 130 -12.64 10.25 19.31
C ALA A 130 -11.77 9.18 18.62
N TRP A 131 -12.36 8.35 17.78
CA TRP A 131 -11.65 7.38 16.95
C TRP A 131 -10.60 8.03 16.05
N VAL A 132 -10.93 9.11 15.34
CA VAL A 132 -9.96 9.85 14.51
C VAL A 132 -8.78 10.39 15.32
N ARG A 133 -9.00 10.83 16.57
CA ARG A 133 -7.90 11.27 17.45
C ARG A 133 -7.03 10.10 17.89
N LEU A 134 -7.62 8.96 18.22
CA LEU A 134 -6.92 7.74 18.58
C LEU A 134 -6.06 7.24 17.41
N LEU A 135 -6.65 7.12 16.22
CA LEU A 135 -5.94 6.76 14.99
C LEU A 135 -4.78 7.70 14.69
N GLY A 136 -4.97 9.01 14.86
CA GLY A 136 -3.89 9.97 14.68
C GLY A 136 -2.71 9.77 15.64
N LYS A 137 -2.96 9.34 16.88
CA LYS A 137 -1.90 8.99 17.85
C LYS A 137 -1.25 7.64 17.51
N HIS A 138 -2.07 6.64 17.19
CA HIS A 138 -1.62 5.31 16.80
C HIS A 138 -0.71 5.39 15.58
N ASN A 139 -1.14 6.08 14.52
CA ASN A 139 -0.38 6.17 13.28
C ASN A 139 0.98 6.84 13.49
N LYS A 140 1.05 7.90 14.32
CA LYS A 140 2.32 8.54 14.69
C LYS A 140 3.24 7.63 15.48
N LEU A 141 2.69 6.80 16.38
CA LEU A 141 3.47 5.82 17.12
C LEU A 141 4.09 4.80 16.17
N VAL A 142 3.27 4.18 15.31
CA VAL A 142 3.73 3.18 14.34
C VAL A 142 4.78 3.78 13.40
N GLU A 143 4.50 4.93 12.79
CA GLU A 143 5.45 5.63 11.91
C GLU A 143 6.79 5.90 12.60
N SER A 144 6.77 6.35 13.86
CA SER A 144 7.99 6.61 14.65
C SER A 144 8.79 5.33 14.93
N ARG A 145 8.15 4.20 15.21
CA ARG A 145 8.84 2.91 15.44
C ARG A 145 9.41 2.36 14.15
N VAL A 146 8.65 2.45 13.05
CA VAL A 146 9.13 2.05 11.72
C VAL A 146 10.37 2.83 11.33
N GLU A 147 10.37 4.16 11.51
CA GLU A 147 11.53 5.00 11.21
C GLU A 147 12.74 4.66 12.09
N LYS A 148 12.53 4.43 13.40
CA LYS A 148 13.59 4.05 14.34
C LYS A 148 14.33 2.78 13.91
N HIS A 149 13.61 1.81 13.36
CA HIS A 149 14.15 0.51 12.91
C HIS A 149 14.54 0.49 11.42
N GLY A 150 14.63 1.66 10.77
CA GLY A 150 15.06 1.76 9.37
C GLY A 150 14.06 1.17 8.37
N GLY A 151 12.80 0.99 8.78
CA GLY A 151 11.72 0.51 7.91
C GLY A 151 11.09 1.62 7.07
N HIS A 152 10.23 1.20 6.15
CA HIS A 152 9.51 2.09 5.26
C HIS A 152 8.00 1.78 5.28
N VAL A 153 7.19 2.76 5.66
CA VAL A 153 5.72 2.67 5.49
C VAL A 153 5.40 2.78 4.01
N VAL A 154 5.08 1.64 3.40
CA VAL A 154 4.71 1.53 1.99
C VAL A 154 3.35 2.19 1.76
N LYS A 155 2.38 1.82 2.59
CA LYS A 155 1.04 2.41 2.60
C LYS A 155 0.37 2.20 3.95
N ASN A 156 -0.52 3.12 4.30
CA ASN A 156 -1.45 2.98 5.41
C ASN A 156 -2.88 3.22 4.94
N GLN A 157 -3.85 2.53 5.54
CA GLN A 157 -5.28 2.67 5.24
C GLN A 157 -6.05 2.59 6.56
N GLY A 158 -6.56 3.73 7.04
CA GLY A 158 -7.22 3.82 8.34
C GLY A 158 -6.29 3.46 9.50
N ASP A 159 -6.54 2.30 10.11
CA ASP A 159 -5.78 1.65 11.17
C ASP A 159 -4.72 0.67 10.65
N GLY A 160 -4.82 0.26 9.38
CA GLY A 160 -3.95 -0.73 8.77
C GLY A 160 -2.66 -0.15 8.19
N PHE A 161 -1.56 -0.89 8.32
CA PHE A 161 -0.25 -0.56 7.76
C PHE A 161 0.31 -1.71 6.91
N MET A 162 0.95 -1.35 5.81
CA MET A 162 1.88 -2.18 5.06
C MET A 162 3.26 -1.52 5.16
N ILE A 163 4.20 -2.24 5.77
CA ILE A 163 5.54 -1.75 6.07
C ILE A 163 6.55 -2.70 5.44
N ALA A 164 7.67 -2.17 4.97
CA ALA A 164 8.75 -2.93 4.39
C ALA A 164 10.05 -2.68 5.15
N PHE A 165 10.83 -3.73 5.37
CA PHE A 165 12.16 -3.70 5.95
C PHE A 165 13.14 -4.44 5.05
N ALA A 166 14.40 -4.02 5.15
CA ALA A 166 15.52 -4.71 4.52
C ALA A 166 15.95 -5.97 5.28
N ASP A 167 15.72 -5.97 6.59
CA ASP A 167 16.27 -6.92 7.54
C ASP A 167 15.15 -7.49 8.44
N PRO A 168 15.10 -8.82 8.63
CA PRO A 168 14.03 -9.46 9.40
C PRO A 168 14.12 -9.17 10.90
N GLU A 169 15.33 -8.99 11.45
CA GLU A 169 15.49 -8.68 12.87
C GLU A 169 14.89 -7.30 13.19
N ASN A 170 15.18 -6.30 12.37
CA ASN A 170 14.61 -4.95 12.51
C ASN A 170 13.08 -4.95 12.39
N ALA A 171 12.53 -5.78 11.50
CA ALA A 171 11.08 -5.92 11.37
C ALA A 171 10.44 -6.50 12.65
N VAL A 172 11.04 -7.56 13.21
CA VAL A 172 10.55 -8.21 14.43
C VAL A 172 10.71 -7.32 15.65
N ARG A 173 11.86 -6.66 15.82
CA ARG A 173 12.09 -5.68 16.90
C ARG A 173 11.13 -4.49 16.81
N CYS A 174 10.86 -3.99 15.59
CA CYS A 174 9.86 -2.95 15.39
C CYS A 174 8.45 -3.42 15.81
N ALA A 175 8.07 -4.64 15.44
CA ALA A 175 6.77 -5.21 15.81
C ALA A 175 6.64 -5.34 17.33
N ALA A 176 7.68 -5.85 18.01
CA ALA A 176 7.73 -5.95 19.46
C ALA A 176 7.56 -4.57 20.14
N GLU A 177 8.34 -3.57 19.72
CA GLU A 177 8.23 -2.22 20.30
C GLU A 177 6.87 -1.54 20.03
N ILE A 178 6.20 -1.88 18.92
CA ILE A 178 4.82 -1.41 18.66
C ILE A 178 3.86 -2.03 19.67
N GLN A 179 3.91 -3.35 19.88
CA GLN A 179 3.04 -4.02 20.87
C GLN A 179 3.29 -3.50 22.29
N GLU A 180 4.56 -3.41 22.70
CA GLU A 180 4.93 -2.88 24.02
C GLU A 180 4.43 -1.45 24.23
N ALA A 181 4.58 -0.59 23.22
CA ALA A 181 4.13 0.79 23.33
C ALA A 181 2.60 0.92 23.37
N LEU A 182 1.86 -0.09 22.89
CA LEU A 182 0.40 -0.17 22.91
C LEU A 182 -0.15 -0.91 24.14
N ALA A 183 0.71 -1.55 24.96
CA ALA A 183 0.29 -2.37 26.10
C ALA A 183 -0.43 -1.58 27.21
N ASP A 184 -0.20 -0.26 27.31
CA ASP A 184 -0.94 0.60 28.27
C ASP A 184 -2.38 0.84 27.79
N ALA A 185 -3.27 -0.05 28.21
CA ALA A 185 -4.70 -0.01 27.89
C ALA A 185 -5.38 1.33 28.27
N SER A 186 -4.91 1.98 29.34
CA SER A 186 -5.50 3.27 29.79
C SER A 186 -5.17 4.42 28.84
N ARG A 187 -4.00 4.36 28.20
CA ARG A 187 -3.54 5.35 27.23
C ARG A 187 -4.12 5.12 25.83
N TRP A 188 -4.41 3.86 25.51
CA TRP A 188 -4.78 3.41 24.17
C TRP A 188 -6.23 2.93 24.05
N GLU A 189 -7.06 3.18 25.05
CA GLU A 189 -8.48 2.81 25.04
C GLU A 189 -8.69 1.30 24.79
N SER A 190 -7.77 0.49 25.30
CA SER A 190 -7.75 -0.97 25.13
C SER A 190 -7.74 -1.47 23.68
N ILE A 191 -7.31 -0.67 22.70
CA ILE A 191 -7.11 -1.19 21.35
C ILE A 191 -6.02 -2.27 21.36
N ARG A 192 -6.21 -3.28 20.53
CA ARG A 192 -5.23 -4.35 20.33
C ARG A 192 -4.89 -4.42 18.86
N VAL A 193 -3.60 -4.49 18.56
CA VAL A 193 -3.11 -4.56 17.18
C VAL A 193 -2.66 -5.98 16.90
N ARG A 194 -3.04 -6.52 15.75
CA ARG A 194 -2.47 -7.78 15.26
C ARG A 194 -1.38 -7.48 14.27
N ILE A 195 -0.27 -8.21 14.32
CA ILE A 195 0.89 -7.98 13.46
C ILE A 195 1.32 -9.29 12.82
N GLY A 196 1.58 -9.26 11.51
CA GLY A 196 2.17 -10.38 10.78
C GLY A 196 3.41 -9.96 10.03
N VAL A 197 4.46 -10.79 10.13
CA VAL A 197 5.76 -10.58 9.48
C VAL A 197 6.05 -11.74 8.55
N HIS A 198 6.38 -11.43 7.31
CA HIS A 198 6.84 -12.41 6.33
C HIS A 198 8.03 -11.87 5.56
N MET A 199 8.93 -12.76 5.14
CA MET A 199 10.02 -12.40 4.25
C MET A 199 10.03 -13.29 3.03
N GLY A 200 10.32 -12.67 1.90
CA GLY A 200 10.41 -13.32 0.60
C GLY A 200 11.39 -12.61 -0.32
N THR A 201 11.33 -12.93 -1.60
CA THR A 201 12.23 -12.37 -2.61
C THR A 201 11.50 -11.41 -3.52
N SER A 202 11.88 -10.13 -3.47
CA SER A 202 11.52 -9.11 -4.44
C SER A 202 12.33 -9.33 -5.72
N VAL A 203 12.01 -10.38 -6.48
CA VAL A 203 12.72 -10.65 -7.72
C VAL A 203 12.28 -9.66 -8.79
N ARG A 204 13.23 -8.82 -9.24
CA ARG A 204 13.09 -7.91 -10.40
C ARG A 204 12.67 -8.58 -11.73
N ARG A 205 12.60 -9.91 -11.77
CA ARG A 205 12.39 -10.76 -12.96
C ARG A 205 11.04 -11.50 -13.00
N GLY A 206 10.22 -11.44 -11.95
CA GLY A 206 8.95 -12.16 -11.90
C GLY A 206 7.95 -11.42 -11.05
N ASP A 207 7.05 -10.68 -11.69
CA ASP A 207 6.01 -9.86 -11.06
C ASP A 207 5.11 -10.65 -10.09
N ASP A 208 5.03 -11.98 -10.26
CA ASP A 208 4.14 -12.87 -9.50
C ASP A 208 4.66 -13.20 -8.10
N LEU A 209 5.99 -13.21 -7.89
CA LEU A 209 6.58 -13.55 -6.59
C LEU A 209 6.31 -12.46 -5.55
N PHE A 210 6.42 -11.19 -5.98
CA PHE A 210 6.08 -10.07 -5.12
C PHE A 210 4.63 -10.11 -4.66
N GLY A 211 3.70 -10.40 -5.57
CA GLY A 211 2.28 -10.52 -5.24
C GLY A 211 1.99 -11.66 -4.25
N LEU A 212 2.72 -12.77 -4.37
CA LEU A 212 2.59 -13.91 -3.46
C LEU A 212 3.12 -13.59 -2.07
N ASP A 213 4.29 -12.96 -1.96
CA ASP A 213 4.91 -12.60 -0.67
C ASP A 213 4.07 -11.56 0.08
N VAL A 214 3.50 -10.56 -0.62
CA VAL A 214 2.55 -9.61 -0.04
C VAL A 214 1.29 -10.33 0.46
N ALA A 215 0.73 -11.23 -0.35
CA ALA A 215 -0.45 -12.00 0.05
C ALA A 215 -0.14 -12.87 1.28
N MET A 216 1.01 -13.55 1.30
CA MET A 216 1.48 -14.32 2.44
C MET A 216 1.57 -13.45 3.69
N ALA A 217 2.28 -12.31 3.65
CA ALA A 217 2.41 -11.40 4.78
C ALA A 217 1.04 -10.95 5.33
N ALA A 218 0.10 -10.61 4.44
CA ALA A 218 -1.25 -10.23 4.81
C ALA A 218 -2.03 -11.39 5.45
N ARG A 219 -1.82 -12.64 4.99
CA ARG A 219 -2.44 -13.83 5.58
C ARG A 219 -1.83 -14.18 6.93
N VAL A 220 -0.53 -14.04 7.10
CA VAL A 220 0.14 -14.20 8.42
C VAL A 220 -0.47 -13.22 9.42
N ALA A 221 -0.58 -11.93 9.07
CA ALA A 221 -1.20 -10.94 9.95
C ALA A 221 -2.69 -11.22 10.21
N GLY A 222 -3.40 -11.73 9.21
CA GLY A 222 -4.80 -12.12 9.35
C GLY A 222 -5.04 -13.34 10.26
N GLN A 223 -4.01 -14.12 10.59
CA GLN A 223 -4.07 -15.22 11.56
C GLN A 223 -3.69 -14.78 12.98
N ALA A 224 -3.10 -13.59 13.14
CA ALA A 224 -2.71 -13.08 14.45
C ALA A 224 -3.93 -12.53 15.21
N GLU A 225 -3.96 -12.77 16.51
CA GLU A 225 -4.93 -12.17 17.43
C GLU A 225 -4.52 -10.74 17.83
N GLY A 226 -5.45 -9.95 18.37
CA GLY A 226 -5.14 -8.63 18.91
C GLY A 226 -4.11 -8.72 20.06
N GLY A 227 -2.98 -8.05 19.89
CA GLY A 227 -1.83 -8.09 20.81
C GLY A 227 -0.77 -9.12 20.41
N GLU A 228 -1.02 -9.91 19.37
CA GLU A 228 -0.11 -10.94 18.90
C GLU A 228 0.76 -10.47 17.72
N ILE A 229 1.98 -10.99 17.67
CA ILE A 229 2.86 -10.93 16.51
C ILE A 229 3.04 -12.35 16.00
N LEU A 230 2.68 -12.58 14.74
CA LEU A 230 3.00 -13.82 14.04
C LEU A 230 4.09 -13.61 13.01
N VAL A 231 5.02 -14.56 12.93
CA VAL A 231 6.04 -14.59 11.90
C VAL A 231 5.93 -15.87 11.08
N SER A 232 6.12 -15.77 9.77
CA SER A 232 6.21 -16.95 8.90
C SER A 232 7.50 -17.74 9.14
N GLU A 233 7.51 -19.02 8.79
CA GLU A 233 8.70 -19.88 8.87
C GLU A 233 10.01 -19.27 8.33
N PRO A 234 10.08 -18.62 7.14
CA PRO A 234 11.32 -17.98 6.69
C PRO A 234 11.86 -16.90 7.63
N VAL A 235 10.96 -16.15 8.27
CA VAL A 235 11.36 -15.13 9.27
C VAL A 235 11.81 -15.80 10.55
N ALA A 236 11.08 -16.82 11.02
CA ALA A 236 11.45 -17.60 12.20
C ALA A 236 12.86 -18.20 12.06
N ALA A 237 13.17 -18.80 10.91
CA ALA A 237 14.49 -19.34 10.61
C ALA A 237 15.59 -18.27 10.57
N ALA A 238 15.26 -17.03 10.23
CA ALA A 238 16.23 -15.94 10.16
C ALA A 238 16.53 -15.30 11.52
N VAL A 239 15.60 -15.37 12.48
CA VAL A 239 15.72 -14.68 13.78
C VAL A 239 15.81 -15.62 14.98
N GLY A 240 15.63 -16.94 14.79
CA GLY A 240 15.50 -17.91 15.87
C GLY A 240 16.74 -18.12 16.74
N ASP A 241 17.92 -17.73 16.27
CA ASP A 241 19.19 -17.83 17.01
C ASP A 241 19.57 -16.52 17.73
N LEU A 242 18.69 -15.51 17.73
CA LEU A 242 18.95 -14.22 18.37
C LEU A 242 18.53 -14.23 19.84
N ASP A 243 19.45 -13.85 20.73
CA ASP A 243 19.24 -13.90 22.18
C ASP A 243 18.10 -12.99 22.67
N ASP A 244 17.77 -11.93 21.92
CA ASP A 244 16.74 -10.95 22.27
C ASP A 244 15.37 -11.24 21.64
N ILE A 245 15.22 -12.39 20.96
CA ILE A 245 13.99 -12.79 20.25
C ILE A 245 13.62 -14.22 20.62
N ALA A 246 12.45 -14.41 21.24
CA ALA A 246 11.90 -15.74 21.47
C ALA A 246 10.65 -16.01 20.65
N LEU A 247 10.62 -17.21 20.07
CA LEU A 247 9.49 -17.72 19.30
C LEU A 247 8.80 -18.84 20.09
N GLY A 248 7.47 -18.80 20.10
CA GLY A 248 6.66 -19.87 20.67
C GLY A 248 6.55 -21.06 19.72
N SER A 249 5.78 -22.06 20.15
CA SER A 249 5.54 -23.25 19.35
C SER A 249 4.80 -22.92 18.04
N PRO A 250 5.19 -23.52 16.90
CA PRO A 250 4.55 -23.23 15.62
C PRO A 250 3.08 -23.65 15.61
N ARG A 251 2.28 -22.86 14.91
CA ARG A 251 0.89 -23.17 14.54
C ARG A 251 0.82 -23.49 13.05
N GLU A 252 0.40 -24.72 12.75
CA GLU A 252 0.14 -25.15 11.38
C GLU A 252 -1.22 -24.62 10.91
N THR A 253 -1.25 -23.91 9.79
CA THR A 253 -2.49 -23.33 9.23
C THR A 253 -2.51 -23.38 7.71
N GLU A 254 -3.72 -23.52 7.15
CA GLU A 254 -3.95 -23.34 5.72
C GLU A 254 -4.31 -21.88 5.43
N LEU A 255 -3.49 -21.23 4.61
CA LEU A 255 -3.69 -19.82 4.29
C LEU A 255 -4.46 -19.69 2.98
N LYS A 256 -5.58 -18.95 3.03
CA LYS A 256 -6.47 -18.76 1.86
C LYS A 256 -5.70 -18.25 0.64
N GLY A 257 -5.76 -19.03 -0.44
CA GLY A 257 -5.15 -18.69 -1.74
C GLY A 257 -3.67 -19.08 -1.84
N LEU A 258 -3.11 -19.70 -0.81
CA LEU A 258 -1.77 -20.28 -0.78
C LEU A 258 -1.91 -21.80 -0.74
N ARG A 259 -0.94 -22.51 -1.31
CA ARG A 259 -0.97 -23.97 -1.39
C ARG A 259 -0.22 -24.57 -0.21
N GLY A 260 -0.80 -25.60 0.38
CA GLY A 260 -0.20 -26.37 1.46
C GLY A 260 -0.47 -25.78 2.83
N THR A 261 0.14 -26.40 3.84
CA THR A 261 0.12 -25.96 5.23
C THR A 261 1.34 -25.09 5.48
N HIS A 262 1.18 -24.09 6.34
CA HIS A 262 2.23 -23.15 6.69
C HIS A 262 2.37 -23.08 8.22
N SER A 263 3.62 -23.17 8.69
CA SER A 263 3.97 -22.97 10.08
C SER A 263 4.11 -21.47 10.39
N LEU A 264 3.32 -20.99 11.34
CA LEU A 264 3.40 -19.62 11.87
C LEU A 264 3.87 -19.65 13.32
N TYR A 265 4.83 -18.79 13.64
CA TYR A 265 5.47 -18.75 14.95
C TYR A 265 5.03 -17.48 15.69
N PRO A 266 4.42 -17.58 16.88
CA PRO A 266 4.14 -16.41 17.69
C PRO A 266 5.45 -15.87 18.30
N LEU A 267 5.61 -14.55 18.32
CA LEU A 267 6.67 -13.93 19.09
C LEU A 267 6.27 -13.91 20.57
N LEU A 268 7.15 -14.38 21.44
CA LEU A 268 6.93 -14.32 22.89
C LEU A 268 7.42 -12.98 23.46
N PRO A 269 6.73 -12.42 24.46
CA PRO A 269 7.24 -11.26 25.20
C PRO A 269 8.61 -11.55 25.82
N LEU A 270 9.51 -10.56 25.86
CA LEU A 270 10.83 -10.70 26.51
C LEU A 270 10.73 -11.13 27.98
N ALA A 271 9.62 -10.81 28.67
CA ALA A 271 9.37 -11.24 30.05
C ALA A 271 9.12 -12.76 30.19
N GLU A 272 8.85 -13.46 29.10
CA GLU A 272 8.60 -14.90 29.04
C GLU A 272 9.82 -15.69 28.55
N LEU A 273 10.97 -15.04 28.38
CA LEU A 273 12.22 -15.72 28.03
C LEU A 273 12.59 -16.75 29.11
N PRO A 274 12.88 -18.01 28.74
CA PRO A 274 13.30 -19.01 29.71
C PRO A 274 14.60 -18.55 30.38
N ALA A 275 14.68 -18.74 31.71
CA ALA A 275 15.82 -18.32 32.54
C ALA A 275 17.20 -18.88 32.12
N SER A 276 17.23 -19.81 31.15
CA SER A 276 18.46 -20.32 30.52
C SER A 276 19.05 -19.37 29.46
N GLN A 277 18.39 -18.25 29.16
CA GLN A 277 18.80 -17.26 28.15
C GLN A 277 19.04 -15.85 28.72
N LEU A 278 19.02 -15.68 30.05
CA LEU A 278 19.37 -14.45 30.78
C LEU A 278 20.67 -14.66 31.58
#